data_AF-A0A4Y8JWN5-F1
#
_entry.id   AF-A0A4Y8JWN5-F1
#
_cell.length_a   1.000
_cell.length_b   1.000
_cell.length_c   1.000
_cell.angle_alpha   90.00
_cell.angle_beta   90.00
_cell.angle_gamma   90.00
#
_symmetry.space_group_name_H-M   'P 1'
#
loop_
_entity.id
_entity.type
_entity.pdbx_description
1 polymer ?
#
loop_
_entity_poly.entity_id
_entity_poly.type
_entity_poly.pdbx_seq_one_letter_code
_entity_poly.pdbx_strand_id
1 'polypeptide(L)'
;MVLTRRFRIGVVVLVLGGLVAGTAAVASMGADEPTASATPTPDPTEAASTNTASGTGATEADATEPERAEPADAGEPVAVDAQAQAQVDYMLAYWTDYNTDAYGVITDNDCVNFTSQSLIERGWTMDDQWWSEGTGSDFDTSSPWISSTAFRDYVAQSGRATALTDDQRDQVKIGDVAQFDWDNSGDRDHTGVVTRIEGSGDDIQIYYAGHTDDTDYRSVDYAITEKHPGATAYYWSIP
;
A
#
# COMPACT_ATOMS: atom_id res chain seq x y z
N MET A 1 -37.29 9.52 -33.88
CA MET A 1 -36.60 10.80 -34.13
C MET A 1 -35.34 10.77 -33.28
N VAL A 2 -34.21 10.41 -33.89
CA VAL A 2 -32.93 10.18 -33.22
C VAL A 2 -32.12 11.46 -33.34
N LEU A 3 -31.68 12.04 -32.23
CA LEU A 3 -30.72 13.16 -32.23
C LEU A 3 -29.43 12.72 -31.55
N THR A 4 -28.48 12.29 -32.38
CA THR A 4 -27.07 12.13 -32.04
C THR A 4 -26.46 13.51 -31.82
N ARG A 5 -25.91 13.78 -30.61
CA ARG A 5 -25.03 14.93 -30.38
C ARG A 5 -23.59 14.45 -30.26
N ARG A 6 -22.73 15.14 -31.01
CA ARG A 6 -21.33 14.82 -31.27
C ARG A 6 -20.46 15.21 -30.07
N PHE A 7 -19.62 14.28 -29.61
CA PHE A 7 -18.56 14.54 -28.65
C PHE A 7 -17.46 15.42 -29.27
N ARG A 8 -16.96 16.38 -28.51
CA ARG A 8 -15.71 17.10 -28.79
C ARG A 8 -14.67 16.58 -27.80
N ILE A 9 -13.66 15.91 -28.33
CA ILE A 9 -12.50 15.41 -27.59
C ILE A 9 -11.53 16.58 -27.41
N GLY A 10 -11.26 16.96 -26.16
CA GLY A 10 -10.19 17.88 -25.79
C GLY A 10 -9.09 17.10 -25.12
N VAL A 11 -7.92 17.00 -25.77
CA VAL A 11 -6.68 16.50 -25.18
C VAL A 11 -6.02 17.65 -24.42
N VAL A 12 -5.55 17.42 -23.19
CA VAL A 12 -4.57 18.27 -22.53
C VAL A 12 -3.39 17.42 -22.09
N VAL A 13 -2.25 17.72 -22.72
CA VAL A 13 -0.91 17.20 -22.40
C VAL A 13 -0.28 18.14 -21.39
N LEU A 14 0.44 17.60 -20.40
CA LEU A 14 1.48 18.34 -19.69
C LEU A 14 2.72 17.46 -19.55
N VAL A 15 3.74 17.82 -20.33
CA VAL A 15 5.11 17.27 -20.31
C VAL A 15 6.01 18.31 -19.65
N LEU A 16 6.80 17.88 -18.68
CA LEU A 16 8.09 18.44 -18.23
C LEU A 16 8.83 17.24 -17.60
N GLY A 17 9.99 16.73 -18.03
CA GLY A 17 11.06 17.31 -18.82
C GLY A 17 12.35 17.30 -17.98
N GLY A 18 13.07 16.19 -17.93
CA GLY A 18 14.35 16.08 -17.22
C GLY A 18 15.15 14.84 -17.65
N LEU A 19 16.05 15.03 -18.62
CA LEU A 19 16.92 14.01 -19.21
C LEU A 19 18.34 14.21 -18.68
N VAL A 20 18.91 13.21 -18.00
CA VAL A 20 20.35 13.13 -17.75
C VAL A 20 20.87 11.82 -18.32
N ALA A 21 21.56 11.93 -19.44
CA ALA A 21 22.37 10.87 -20.02
C ALA A 21 23.81 10.99 -19.50
N GLY A 22 24.36 9.89 -18.99
CA GLY A 22 25.77 9.74 -18.67
C GLY A 22 26.22 8.31 -18.93
N THR A 23 27.02 8.12 -19.97
CA THR A 23 27.58 6.83 -20.39
C THR A 23 29.01 6.60 -19.88
N ALA A 24 29.30 5.33 -19.60
CA ALA A 24 30.58 4.61 -19.70
C ALA A 24 31.62 4.72 -18.56
N ALA A 25 31.97 3.58 -17.96
CA ALA A 25 33.15 2.80 -18.36
C ALA A 25 33.20 1.44 -17.62
N VAL A 26 33.49 0.38 -18.39
CA VAL A 26 33.83 -0.96 -17.92
C VAL A 26 35.36 -1.03 -17.79
N ALA A 27 35.88 -1.53 -16.67
CA ALA A 27 37.26 -1.98 -16.56
C ALA A 27 37.31 -3.33 -15.84
N SER A 28 37.77 -4.34 -16.58
CA SER A 28 38.14 -5.67 -16.10
C SER A 28 39.63 -5.69 -15.78
N MET A 29 40.02 -6.51 -14.79
CA MET A 29 41.18 -7.43 -14.73
C MET A 29 42.08 -7.33 -13.50
N GLY A 30 42.25 -8.48 -12.82
CA GLY A 30 43.21 -8.71 -11.75
C GLY A 30 42.95 -10.02 -11.03
N ALA A 31 43.48 -11.12 -11.58
CA ALA A 31 43.45 -12.46 -11.03
C ALA A 31 44.38 -12.60 -9.80
N ASP A 32 43.99 -13.43 -8.83
CA ASP A 32 44.91 -14.42 -8.25
C ASP A 32 44.13 -15.54 -7.54
N GLU A 33 44.47 -16.79 -7.88
CA GLU A 33 44.11 -18.03 -7.19
C GLU A 33 45.40 -18.59 -6.56
N PRO A 34 45.33 -19.35 -5.46
CA PRO A 34 45.69 -20.77 -5.62
C PRO A 34 44.87 -21.77 -4.79
N THR A 35 44.24 -22.71 -5.49
CA THR A 35 44.36 -24.20 -5.41
C THR A 35 44.43 -24.95 -4.05
N ALA A 36 43.35 -25.70 -3.79
CA ALA A 36 43.17 -27.09 -3.29
C ALA A 36 43.67 -27.56 -1.90
N SER A 37 42.81 -28.27 -1.13
CA SER A 37 42.63 -29.74 -1.24
C SER A 37 41.77 -30.38 -0.11
N ALA A 38 40.90 -31.32 -0.52
CA ALA A 38 40.41 -32.56 0.12
C ALA A 38 39.50 -32.59 1.38
N THR A 39 38.39 -33.31 1.19
CA THR A 39 37.30 -33.80 2.08
C THR A 39 37.68 -35.05 2.93
N PRO A 40 36.89 -35.48 3.95
CA PRO A 40 35.72 -36.38 3.72
C PRO A 40 34.48 -36.19 4.64
N THR A 41 33.34 -36.67 4.12
CA THR A 41 31.94 -36.75 4.65
C THR A 41 31.76 -37.68 5.87
N PRO A 42 30.57 -37.69 6.55
CA PRO A 42 29.49 -38.60 6.14
C PRO A 42 28.04 -38.04 6.20
N ASP A 43 27.19 -38.79 5.47
CA ASP A 43 25.73 -38.82 5.19
C ASP A 43 24.73 -38.62 6.37
N PRO A 44 23.42 -38.34 6.12
CA PRO A 44 22.48 -39.41 5.72
C PRO A 44 21.35 -39.06 4.72
N THR A 45 21.29 -39.86 3.65
CA THR A 45 20.15 -40.65 3.10
C THR A 45 18.80 -39.98 2.78
N GLU A 46 18.59 -39.84 1.48
CA GLU A 46 17.44 -40.22 0.63
C GLU A 46 16.13 -40.75 1.26
N ALA A 47 15.03 -40.15 0.77
CA ALA A 47 13.98 -40.93 0.11
C ALA A 47 13.44 -40.12 -1.09
N ALA A 48 13.88 -40.49 -2.29
CA ALA A 48 13.34 -40.01 -3.55
C ALA A 48 12.02 -40.76 -3.87
N SER A 49 11.06 -40.05 -4.45
CA SER A 49 10.09 -40.65 -5.37
C SER A 49 9.88 -39.70 -6.55
N THR A 50 10.52 -40.07 -7.63
CA THR A 50 10.33 -39.59 -8.99
C THR A 50 8.90 -39.85 -9.46
N ASN A 51 8.28 -38.87 -10.12
CA ASN A 51 7.33 -39.10 -11.21
C ASN A 51 7.35 -37.89 -12.15
N THR A 52 7.85 -38.10 -13.37
CA THR A 52 7.80 -37.12 -14.46
C THR A 52 6.77 -37.54 -15.50
N ALA A 53 5.88 -36.59 -15.79
CA ALA A 53 5.12 -36.33 -17.02
C ALA A 53 4.09 -37.36 -17.54
N SER A 54 2.82 -36.97 -17.48
CA SER A 54 2.06 -36.47 -18.65
C SER A 54 0.57 -36.47 -18.35
N GLY A 55 -0.11 -35.36 -18.64
CA GLY A 55 -1.57 -35.38 -18.79
C GLY A 55 -2.29 -34.14 -18.28
N THR A 56 -2.41 -33.16 -19.18
CA THR A 56 -3.64 -32.40 -19.41
C THR A 56 -4.07 -31.35 -18.38
N GLY A 57 -3.91 -30.08 -18.77
CA GLY A 57 -4.87 -29.01 -18.47
C GLY A 57 -4.82 -28.44 -17.06
N ALA A 58 -3.85 -27.55 -16.79
CA ALA A 58 -4.02 -26.54 -15.76
C ALA A 58 -4.14 -25.20 -16.47
N THR A 59 -5.37 -24.72 -16.58
CA THR A 59 -5.69 -23.32 -16.81
C THR A 59 -5.02 -22.51 -15.71
N GLU A 60 -4.01 -21.72 -16.07
CA GLU A 60 -3.53 -20.62 -15.24
C GLU A 60 -4.74 -19.71 -14.99
N ALA A 61 -5.21 -19.67 -13.75
CA ALA A 61 -6.18 -18.68 -13.32
C ALA A 61 -5.40 -17.36 -13.23
N ASP A 62 -5.36 -16.66 -14.36
CA ASP A 62 -5.05 -15.25 -14.45
C ASP A 62 -6.07 -14.50 -13.57
N ALA A 63 -5.67 -14.15 -12.36
CA ALA A 63 -6.40 -13.18 -11.55
C ALA A 63 -6.08 -11.80 -12.13
N THR A 64 -6.70 -11.48 -13.28
CA THR A 64 -6.68 -10.13 -13.81
C THR A 64 -7.38 -9.23 -12.77
N GLU A 65 -6.62 -8.40 -12.06
CA GLU A 65 -7.18 -7.26 -11.34
C GLU A 65 -8.05 -6.47 -12.33
N PRO A 66 -9.30 -6.11 -11.98
CA PRO A 66 -10.16 -5.41 -12.93
C PRO A 66 -9.46 -4.15 -13.44
N GLU A 67 -9.34 -4.06 -14.77
CA GLU A 67 -8.70 -2.93 -15.44
C GLU A 67 -9.34 -1.62 -14.96
N ARG A 68 -8.48 -0.74 -14.42
CA ARG A 68 -8.80 0.58 -13.87
C ARG A 68 -9.76 1.34 -14.79
N ALA A 69 -11.04 1.42 -14.40
CA ALA A 69 -11.99 2.26 -15.09
C ALA A 69 -11.60 3.73 -14.92
N GLU A 70 -11.52 4.49 -16.02
CA GLU A 70 -11.41 5.94 -15.92
C GLU A 70 -12.66 6.50 -15.22
N PRO A 71 -12.50 7.45 -14.28
CA PRO A 71 -13.64 8.03 -13.59
C PRO A 71 -14.58 8.72 -14.58
N ALA A 72 -15.87 8.45 -14.45
CA ALA A 72 -16.89 9.25 -15.11
C ALA A 72 -16.88 10.66 -14.51
N ASP A 73 -16.80 11.68 -15.37
CA ASP A 73 -16.89 13.13 -15.11
C ASP A 73 -16.78 13.49 -13.61
N ALA A 74 -15.54 13.47 -13.10
CA ALA A 74 -15.26 13.92 -11.76
C ALA A 74 -15.68 15.39 -11.68
N GLY A 75 -16.69 15.69 -10.86
CA GLY A 75 -17.12 17.07 -10.61
C GLY A 75 -15.96 17.94 -10.12
N GLU A 76 -16.25 19.21 -9.78
CA GLU A 76 -15.24 20.13 -9.26
C GLU A 76 -14.41 19.48 -8.13
N PRO A 77 -13.07 19.53 -8.18
CA PRO A 77 -12.22 18.90 -7.18
C PRO A 77 -12.60 19.39 -5.78
N VAL A 78 -12.91 18.46 -4.87
CA VAL A 78 -13.09 18.79 -3.47
C VAL A 78 -11.73 19.24 -2.94
N ALA A 79 -11.66 20.44 -2.37
CA ALA A 79 -10.42 20.94 -1.78
C ALA A 79 -10.01 20.03 -0.61
N VAL A 80 -8.85 19.41 -0.73
CA VAL A 80 -8.22 18.61 0.33
C VAL A 80 -7.38 19.54 1.20
N ASP A 81 -7.41 19.34 2.51
CA ASP A 81 -6.53 20.06 3.43
C ASP A 81 -5.05 19.83 3.08
N ALA A 82 -4.19 20.83 3.24
CA ALA A 82 -2.79 20.74 2.82
C ALA A 82 -2.00 19.66 3.56
N GLN A 83 -2.33 19.38 4.82
CA GLN A 83 -1.70 18.31 5.59
C GLN A 83 -2.15 16.94 5.10
N ALA A 84 -3.45 16.78 4.85
CA ALA A 84 -3.99 15.57 4.23
C ALA A 84 -3.40 15.35 2.82
N GLN A 85 -3.19 16.42 2.06
CA GLN A 85 -2.56 16.34 0.74
C GLN A 85 -1.10 15.87 0.86
N ALA A 86 -0.32 16.40 1.81
CA ALA A 86 1.07 15.96 2.02
C ALA A 86 1.16 14.47 2.36
N GLN A 87 0.23 13.98 3.18
CA GLN A 87 0.10 12.56 3.48
C GLN A 87 -0.17 11.73 2.23
N VAL A 88 -1.15 12.13 1.41
CA VAL A 88 -1.52 11.40 0.19
C VAL A 88 -0.40 11.45 -0.85
N ASP A 89 0.27 12.60 -1.00
CA ASP A 89 1.41 12.74 -1.90
C ASP A 89 2.54 11.76 -1.52
N TYR A 90 2.78 11.58 -0.22
CA TYR A 90 3.72 10.58 0.27
C TYR A 90 3.29 9.15 -0.11
N MET A 91 2.04 8.80 0.16
CA MET A 91 1.50 7.47 -0.16
C MET A 91 1.65 7.16 -1.66
N LEU A 92 1.30 8.11 -2.52
CA LEU A 92 1.35 7.94 -3.98
C LEU A 92 2.77 7.98 -4.55
N ALA A 93 3.71 8.64 -3.87
CA ALA A 93 5.11 8.62 -4.26
C ALA A 93 5.79 7.28 -3.96
N TYR A 94 5.42 6.64 -2.85
CA TYR A 94 6.20 5.54 -2.27
C TYR A 94 5.46 4.19 -2.17
N TRP A 95 4.25 4.06 -2.75
CA TRP A 95 3.50 2.79 -2.71
C TRP A 95 4.21 1.60 -3.37
N THR A 96 5.18 1.85 -4.26
CA THR A 96 6.01 0.80 -4.91
C THR A 96 7.51 1.03 -4.77
N ASP A 97 7.94 2.26 -4.51
CA ASP A 97 9.34 2.61 -4.28
C ASP A 97 9.48 2.94 -2.80
N TYR A 98 10.05 2.03 -1.99
CA TYR A 98 10.01 2.19 -0.54
C TYR A 98 11.03 3.25 -0.09
N ASN A 99 10.61 4.20 0.76
CA ASN A 99 11.44 5.32 1.25
C ASN A 99 12.45 4.90 2.34
N THR A 100 13.34 3.98 2.00
CA THR A 100 14.30 3.35 2.92
C THR A 100 15.43 4.28 3.37
N ASP A 101 15.64 5.40 2.67
CA ASP A 101 16.62 6.42 3.07
C ASP A 101 16.13 7.25 4.28
N ALA A 102 14.82 7.37 4.47
CA ALA A 102 14.22 8.18 5.53
C ALA A 102 13.54 7.36 6.63
N TYR A 103 13.06 6.15 6.31
CA TYR A 103 12.28 5.32 7.23
C TYR A 103 12.67 3.85 7.18
N GLY A 104 12.30 3.12 8.23
CA GLY A 104 12.41 1.67 8.27
C GLY A 104 11.43 0.98 7.32
N VAL A 105 11.76 -0.25 6.90
CA VAL A 105 10.91 -1.10 6.07
C VAL A 105 10.74 -2.48 6.69
N ILE A 106 9.51 -3.01 6.65
CA ILE A 106 9.18 -4.35 7.10
C ILE A 106 8.81 -5.21 5.89
N THR A 107 9.53 -6.30 5.67
CA THR A 107 9.17 -7.24 4.59
C THR A 107 7.85 -7.95 4.90
N ASP A 108 6.98 -8.07 3.90
CA ASP A 108 5.70 -8.80 3.91
C ASP A 108 4.61 -8.30 4.88
N ASN A 109 4.85 -7.29 5.73
CA ASN A 109 3.85 -6.82 6.69
C ASN A 109 3.96 -5.31 7.01
N ASP A 110 4.24 -4.49 6.01
CA ASP A 110 4.58 -3.08 6.17
C ASP A 110 3.38 -2.12 6.31
N CYS A 111 2.15 -2.64 6.33
CA CYS A 111 0.90 -1.87 6.21
C CYS A 111 0.84 -0.59 7.10
N VAL A 112 0.97 -0.76 8.41
CA VAL A 112 0.88 0.37 9.35
C VAL A 112 2.21 1.11 9.53
N ASN A 113 3.34 0.49 9.22
CA ASN A 113 4.62 1.19 9.19
C ASN A 113 4.58 2.27 8.10
N PHE A 114 4.14 1.91 6.89
CA PHE A 114 3.97 2.86 5.79
C PHE A 114 2.92 3.94 6.11
N THR A 115 1.79 3.54 6.68
CA THR A 115 0.77 4.49 7.16
C THR A 115 1.37 5.45 8.20
N SER A 116 2.18 4.95 9.13
CA SER A 116 2.80 5.74 10.18
C SER A 116 3.76 6.79 9.64
N GLN A 117 4.56 6.42 8.63
CA GLN A 117 5.43 7.36 7.91
C GLN A 117 4.60 8.48 7.28
N SER A 118 3.50 8.14 6.57
CA SER A 118 2.63 9.14 5.96
C SER A 118 2.02 10.11 6.97
N LEU A 119 1.75 9.66 8.20
CA LEU A 119 1.23 10.51 9.27
C LEU A 119 2.27 11.52 9.76
N ILE A 120 3.56 11.17 9.73
CA ILE A 120 4.63 12.15 9.97
C ILE A 120 4.61 13.23 8.89
N GLU A 121 4.44 12.86 7.62
CA GLU A 121 4.33 13.83 6.52
C GLU A 121 3.06 14.69 6.62
N ARG A 122 1.97 14.13 7.16
CA ARG A 122 0.78 14.89 7.56
C ARG A 122 1.07 15.93 8.64
N GLY A 123 2.17 15.77 9.39
CA GLY A 123 2.57 16.64 10.49
C GLY A 123 2.24 16.08 11.87
N TRP A 124 1.92 14.78 12.01
CA TRP A 124 1.90 14.16 13.33
C TRP A 124 3.32 14.16 13.91
N THR A 125 3.41 14.47 15.20
CA THR A 125 4.65 14.29 15.96
C THR A 125 4.58 12.97 16.72
N MET A 126 5.68 12.21 16.65
CA MET A 126 5.92 11.04 17.49
C MET A 126 5.83 11.39 18.97
N ASP A 127 5.50 10.40 19.78
CA ASP A 127 5.51 10.49 21.24
C ASP A 127 6.11 9.22 21.86
N ASP A 128 6.01 9.08 23.18
CA ASP A 128 6.60 7.95 23.90
C ASP A 128 5.89 6.61 23.62
N GLN A 129 4.67 6.63 23.05
CA GLN A 129 3.87 5.45 22.74
C GLN A 129 3.91 5.09 21.25
N TRP A 130 3.98 6.08 20.37
CA TRP A 130 4.05 5.90 18.91
C TRP A 130 5.32 6.57 18.34
N TRP A 131 6.32 5.74 18.01
CA TRP A 131 7.63 6.20 17.54
C TRP A 131 8.37 5.15 16.70
N SER A 132 9.34 5.63 15.92
CA SER A 132 10.33 4.84 15.18
C SER A 132 11.65 5.61 15.10
N GLU A 133 12.78 4.90 15.11
CA GLU A 133 14.13 5.47 15.00
C GLU A 133 15.03 4.57 14.14
N GLY A 134 15.76 5.16 13.20
CA GLY A 134 16.57 4.42 12.23
C GLY A 134 15.87 4.29 10.86
N THR A 135 16.55 3.65 9.90
CA THR A 135 16.09 3.57 8.50
C THR A 135 16.45 2.24 7.85
N GLY A 136 15.83 1.94 6.72
CA GLY A 136 16.04 0.68 6.00
C GLY A 136 15.71 -0.53 6.87
N SER A 137 16.62 -1.51 6.92
CA SER A 137 16.47 -2.69 7.79
C SER A 137 16.90 -2.45 9.25
N ASP A 138 17.59 -1.34 9.52
CA ASP A 138 18.24 -1.06 10.80
C ASP A 138 17.46 0.04 11.53
N PHE A 139 16.31 -0.35 12.11
CA PHE A 139 15.44 0.57 12.84
C PHE A 139 14.76 -0.09 14.04
N ASP A 140 14.52 0.72 15.08
CA ASP A 140 13.79 0.37 16.29
C ASP A 140 12.41 1.05 16.26
N THR A 141 11.40 0.41 16.87
CA THR A 141 10.02 0.93 16.84
C THR A 141 9.24 0.61 18.10
N SER A 142 8.16 1.37 18.32
CA SER A 142 7.09 0.99 19.23
C SER A 142 6.07 0.07 18.57
N SER A 143 5.32 -0.68 19.37
CA SER A 143 4.27 -1.57 18.85
C SER A 143 3.19 -0.83 18.05
N PRO A 144 2.65 0.32 18.50
CA PRO A 144 1.70 1.11 17.68
C PRO A 144 2.24 1.62 16.35
N TRP A 145 3.57 1.69 16.15
CA TRP A 145 4.14 2.11 14.87
C TRP A 145 4.05 1.01 13.80
N ILE A 146 4.12 -0.26 14.19
CA ILE A 146 4.24 -1.42 13.27
C ILE A 146 3.11 -2.45 13.36
N SER A 147 2.20 -2.35 14.33
CA SER A 147 1.04 -3.26 14.46
C SER A 147 -0.28 -2.50 14.28
N SER A 148 -1.08 -2.91 13.29
CA SER A 148 -2.39 -2.31 12.98
C SER A 148 -3.33 -2.28 14.20
N THR A 149 -3.38 -3.39 14.94
CA THR A 149 -4.15 -3.50 16.18
C THR A 149 -3.63 -2.57 17.29
N ALA A 150 -2.31 -2.50 17.49
CA ALA A 150 -1.75 -1.60 18.50
C ALA A 150 -1.94 -0.13 18.11
N PHE A 151 -1.85 0.19 16.82
CA PHE A 151 -2.14 1.51 16.29
C PHE A 151 -3.59 1.93 16.54
N ARG A 152 -4.55 1.03 16.27
CA ARG A 152 -5.98 1.24 16.60
C ARG A 152 -6.15 1.66 18.06
N ASP A 153 -5.54 0.92 18.97
CA ASP A 153 -5.65 1.17 20.41
C ASP A 153 -4.99 2.48 20.82
N TYR A 154 -3.83 2.79 20.25
CA TYR A 154 -3.14 4.05 20.45
C TYR A 154 -3.99 5.24 19.96
N VAL A 155 -4.51 5.21 18.73
CA VAL A 155 -5.32 6.30 18.17
C VAL A 155 -6.57 6.53 19.01
N ALA A 156 -7.26 5.46 19.40
CA ALA A 156 -8.44 5.51 20.26
C ALA A 156 -8.17 6.22 21.60
N GLN A 157 -6.99 6.02 22.18
CA GLN A 157 -6.58 6.62 23.45
C GLN A 157 -6.04 8.05 23.30
N SER A 158 -5.39 8.34 22.17
CA SER A 158 -4.72 9.62 21.91
C SER A 158 -5.67 10.81 21.72
N GLY A 159 -6.91 10.54 21.29
CA GLY A 159 -7.87 11.58 20.91
C GLY A 159 -7.52 12.33 19.61
N ARG A 160 -6.54 11.84 18.83
CA ARG A 160 -6.07 12.47 17.58
C ARG A 160 -7.04 12.32 16.40
N ALA A 161 -7.95 11.37 16.46
CA ALA A 161 -8.89 11.07 15.37
C ALA A 161 -10.26 10.62 15.91
N THR A 162 -11.27 10.66 15.05
CA THR A 162 -12.63 10.18 15.34
C THR A 162 -12.86 8.83 14.67
N ALA A 163 -13.35 7.83 15.40
CA ALA A 163 -13.70 6.54 14.82
C ALA A 163 -14.96 6.65 13.94
N LEU A 164 -14.92 6.06 12.76
CA LEU A 164 -16.06 5.87 11.85
C LEU A 164 -16.19 4.38 11.50
N THR A 165 -17.43 3.92 11.33
CA THR A 165 -17.73 2.61 10.74
C THR A 165 -17.94 2.72 9.23
N ASP A 166 -18.04 1.59 8.55
CA ASP A 166 -18.36 1.55 7.12
C ASP A 166 -19.75 2.07 6.75
N ASP A 167 -20.66 2.16 7.72
CA ASP A 167 -21.97 2.81 7.51
C ASP A 167 -21.88 4.35 7.47
N GLN A 168 -20.71 4.93 7.80
CA GLN A 168 -20.48 6.38 7.89
C GLN A 168 -19.56 6.88 6.76
N ARG A 169 -19.60 6.24 5.58
CA ARG A 169 -18.77 6.59 4.42
C ARG A 169 -18.90 8.04 3.97
N ASP A 170 -20.05 8.65 4.19
CA ASP A 170 -20.33 10.06 3.91
C ASP A 170 -19.49 11.04 4.76
N GLN A 171 -18.87 10.55 5.83
CA GLN A 171 -18.01 11.32 6.73
C GLN A 171 -16.51 11.06 6.50
N VAL A 172 -16.17 10.07 5.69
CA VAL A 172 -14.77 9.73 5.38
C VAL A 172 -14.18 10.79 4.46
N LYS A 173 -12.92 11.16 4.71
CA LYS A 173 -12.19 12.18 3.96
C LYS A 173 -10.91 11.61 3.37
N ILE A 174 -10.41 12.26 2.34
CA ILE A 174 -9.06 12.04 1.83
C ILE A 174 -8.04 12.25 2.96
N GLY A 175 -7.10 11.31 3.11
CA GLY A 175 -6.11 11.28 4.19
C GLY A 175 -6.59 10.65 5.50
N ASP A 176 -7.85 10.19 5.58
CA ASP A 176 -8.29 9.35 6.71
C ASP A 176 -7.58 7.98 6.65
N VAL A 177 -7.38 7.36 7.81
CA VAL A 177 -6.77 6.03 7.88
C VAL A 177 -7.86 4.98 7.79
N ALA A 178 -7.78 4.08 6.82
CA ALA A 178 -8.63 2.90 6.69
C ALA A 178 -8.00 1.74 7.48
N GLN A 179 -8.79 1.08 8.33
CA GLN A 179 -8.40 -0.15 8.98
C GLN A 179 -9.37 -1.26 8.61
N PHE A 180 -8.83 -2.45 8.43
CA PHE A 180 -9.58 -3.61 8.00
C PHE A 180 -9.44 -4.71 9.03
N ASP A 181 -10.55 -5.42 9.22
CA ASP A 181 -10.65 -6.62 10.01
C ASP A 181 -10.95 -7.76 9.04
N TRP A 182 -9.90 -8.39 8.52
CA TRP A 182 -10.03 -9.33 7.40
C TRP A 182 -10.80 -10.59 7.77
N ASP A 183 -10.72 -11.02 9.03
CA ASP A 183 -11.36 -12.24 9.52
C ASP A 183 -12.53 -11.98 10.50
N ASN A 184 -12.88 -10.71 10.75
CA ASN A 184 -13.87 -10.27 11.74
C ASN A 184 -13.56 -10.73 13.17
N SER A 185 -12.28 -10.88 13.52
CA SER A 185 -11.86 -11.15 14.90
C SER A 185 -12.07 -9.95 15.84
N GLY A 186 -12.17 -8.75 15.27
CA GLY A 186 -12.27 -7.48 15.98
C GLY A 186 -10.94 -6.78 16.20
N ASP A 187 -9.80 -7.36 15.81
CA ASP A 187 -8.47 -6.82 16.08
C ASP A 187 -7.98 -5.79 15.04
N ARG A 188 -8.66 -5.71 13.88
CA ARG A 188 -8.34 -4.80 12.76
C ARG A 188 -6.89 -4.95 12.30
N ASP A 189 -6.56 -6.13 11.78
CA ASP A 189 -5.23 -6.60 11.43
C ASP A 189 -4.51 -5.86 10.28
N HIS A 190 -5.20 -5.04 9.49
CA HIS A 190 -4.58 -4.32 8.37
C HIS A 190 -4.94 -2.83 8.30
N THR A 191 -4.03 -2.01 7.77
CA THR A 191 -4.18 -0.55 7.71
C THR A 191 -3.72 0.01 6.35
N GLY A 192 -4.41 1.03 5.85
CA GLY A 192 -3.99 1.86 4.73
C GLY A 192 -4.51 3.30 4.88
N VAL A 193 -4.26 4.16 3.89
CA VAL A 193 -4.70 5.57 3.88
C VAL A 193 -5.65 5.81 2.72
N VAL A 194 -6.77 6.49 2.99
CA VAL A 194 -7.73 6.88 1.96
C VAL A 194 -7.11 7.93 1.03
N THR A 195 -6.87 7.55 -0.22
CA THR A 195 -6.22 8.40 -1.24
C THR A 195 -7.17 8.92 -2.30
N ARG A 196 -8.36 8.33 -2.44
CA ARG A 196 -9.39 8.79 -3.37
C ARG A 196 -10.78 8.41 -2.89
N ILE A 197 -11.73 9.31 -3.14
CA ILE A 197 -13.15 9.11 -2.90
C ILE A 197 -13.88 9.55 -4.17
N GLU A 198 -14.84 8.74 -4.61
CA GLU A 198 -15.67 9.01 -5.77
C GLU A 198 -17.14 8.88 -5.43
N GLY A 199 -18.00 9.46 -6.27
CA GLY A 199 -19.44 9.42 -6.07
C GLY A 199 -19.90 10.30 -4.90
N SER A 200 -21.16 10.13 -4.53
CA SER A 200 -21.82 10.86 -3.44
C SER A 200 -23.08 10.13 -3.00
N GLY A 201 -23.51 10.35 -1.75
CA GLY A 201 -24.69 9.66 -1.21
C GLY A 201 -24.47 8.15 -1.17
N ASP A 202 -25.43 7.39 -1.68
CA ASP A 202 -25.39 5.92 -1.64
C ASP A 202 -24.36 5.31 -2.61
N ASP A 203 -23.83 6.09 -3.56
CA ASP A 203 -22.85 5.64 -4.57
C ASP A 203 -21.40 5.98 -4.19
N ILE A 204 -21.12 6.31 -2.92
CA ILE A 204 -19.74 6.63 -2.47
C ILE A 204 -18.83 5.41 -2.62
N GLN A 205 -17.69 5.62 -3.27
CA GLN A 205 -16.62 4.65 -3.45
C GLN A 205 -15.35 5.19 -2.80
N ILE A 206 -14.72 4.39 -1.93
CA ILE A 206 -13.51 4.76 -1.20
C ILE A 206 -12.36 3.89 -1.69
N TYR A 207 -11.22 4.53 -1.94
CA TYR A 207 -9.99 3.89 -2.38
C TYR A 207 -8.85 4.24 -1.44
N TYR A 208 -7.96 3.28 -1.22
CA TYR A 208 -6.82 3.44 -0.33
C TYR A 208 -5.49 3.07 -0.99
N ALA A 209 -4.42 3.65 -0.46
CA ALA A 209 -3.04 3.22 -0.67
C ALA A 209 -2.50 2.50 0.57
N GLY A 210 -1.55 1.59 0.37
CA GLY A 210 -0.94 0.83 1.46
C GLY A 210 0.12 -0.15 0.96
N HIS A 211 0.89 -0.71 1.91
CA HIS A 211 1.85 -1.80 1.68
C HIS A 211 1.28 -3.16 2.15
N THR A 212 2.15 -4.18 2.24
CA THR A 212 1.86 -5.64 2.41
C THR A 212 1.33 -6.28 1.13
N ASP A 213 0.38 -5.62 0.48
CA ASP A 213 0.04 -5.86 -0.92
C ASP A 213 -0.07 -4.49 -1.59
N ASP A 214 1.08 -4.01 -2.08
CA ASP A 214 1.31 -2.65 -2.55
C ASP A 214 0.16 -2.13 -3.43
N THR A 215 -0.35 -0.95 -3.09
CA THR A 215 -1.43 -0.31 -3.83
C THR A 215 -1.47 1.19 -3.66
N ASP A 216 -1.97 1.89 -4.67
CA ASP A 216 -2.18 3.33 -4.71
C ASP A 216 -3.67 3.73 -4.63
N TYR A 217 -4.57 2.90 -5.18
CA TYR A 217 -6.01 3.14 -5.26
C TYR A 217 -6.83 1.84 -5.24
N ARG A 218 -6.60 0.94 -4.28
CA ARG A 218 -7.45 -0.25 -4.13
C ARG A 218 -8.82 0.16 -3.60
N SER A 219 -9.89 -0.31 -4.24
CA SER A 219 -11.25 -0.13 -3.74
C SER A 219 -11.42 -0.86 -2.41
N VAL A 220 -11.98 -0.16 -1.42
CA VAL A 220 -12.37 -0.76 -0.13
C VAL A 220 -13.42 -1.85 -0.36
N ASP A 221 -14.40 -1.62 -1.24
CA ASP A 221 -15.46 -2.58 -1.54
C ASP A 221 -14.87 -3.87 -2.10
N TYR A 222 -14.00 -3.76 -3.11
CA TYR A 222 -13.29 -4.91 -3.65
C TYR A 222 -12.50 -5.65 -2.56
N ALA A 223 -11.81 -4.92 -1.68
CA ALA A 223 -11.01 -5.51 -0.61
C ALA A 223 -11.86 -6.35 0.36
N ILE A 224 -13.05 -5.87 0.76
CA ILE A 224 -13.89 -6.55 1.77
C ILE A 224 -14.94 -7.52 1.18
N THR A 225 -15.28 -7.42 -0.10
CA THR A 225 -16.27 -8.31 -0.73
C THR A 225 -15.65 -9.40 -1.60
N GLU A 226 -14.55 -9.11 -2.29
CA GLU A 226 -13.93 -10.02 -3.25
C GLU A 226 -12.61 -10.60 -2.75
N LYS A 227 -11.68 -9.73 -2.29
CA LYS A 227 -10.35 -10.16 -1.85
C LYS A 227 -10.38 -10.86 -0.49
N HIS A 228 -11.13 -10.30 0.47
CA HIS A 228 -11.37 -10.87 1.79
C HIS A 228 -12.88 -10.95 2.06
N PRO A 229 -13.61 -11.89 1.42
CA PRO A 229 -15.07 -11.93 1.49
C PRO A 229 -15.60 -11.99 2.92
N GLY A 230 -16.38 -10.98 3.29
CA GLY A 230 -17.03 -10.87 4.59
C GLY A 230 -16.27 -10.04 5.61
N ALA A 231 -15.08 -9.51 5.27
CA ALA A 231 -14.34 -8.60 6.12
C ALA A 231 -15.09 -7.29 6.39
N THR A 232 -14.63 -6.53 7.39
CA THR A 232 -15.20 -5.22 7.73
C THR A 232 -14.15 -4.11 7.65
N ALA A 233 -14.54 -2.96 7.09
CA ALA A 233 -13.73 -1.74 7.10
C ALA A 233 -14.13 -0.77 8.22
N TYR A 234 -13.16 -0.04 8.73
CA TYR A 234 -13.31 1.02 9.72
C TYR A 234 -12.41 2.19 9.33
N TYR A 235 -12.72 3.38 9.81
CA TYR A 235 -11.90 4.56 9.51
C TYR A 235 -11.56 5.36 10.77
N TRP A 236 -10.39 5.96 10.75
CA TRP A 236 -10.02 7.03 11.66
C TRP A 236 -10.07 8.34 10.91
N SER A 237 -11.09 9.15 11.21
CA SER A 237 -11.22 10.47 10.63
C SER A 237 -10.31 11.47 11.32
N ILE A 238 -9.30 11.93 10.59
CA ILE A 238 -8.28 12.86 11.11
C ILE A 238 -8.75 14.29 10.79
N PRO A 239 -8.72 15.23 11.75
CA PRO A 239 -9.15 16.60 11.51
C PRO A 239 -8.30 17.33 10.46
#